data_AF-A0AAU5INJ4-F1
#
_entry.id   AF-A0AAU5INJ4-F1
#
_cell.length_a   1.000
_cell.length_b   1.000
_cell.length_c   1.000
_cell.angle_alpha   90.00
_cell.angle_beta   90.00
_cell.angle_gamma   90.00
#
_symmetry.space_group_name_H-M   'P 1'
#
loop_
_entity.id
_entity.type
_entity.pdbx_description
1 polymer ?
#
loop_
_entity_poly.entity_id
_entity_poly.type
_entity_poly.pdbx_seq_one_letter_code
_entity_poly.pdbx_strand_id
1 'polypeptide(L)'
;MFRSRSKEEKAPTNKVTADLSKTPRDPQAPKGRPTPKRSDAQTQRRRASSGAPTDRKEAMKRQREARRVDMAKQREALASGDERYLPARDKGPVRRFVRNFVDSRFCIAEYFLPLAVIILILSVIQVQGIQNISLLLWLGVIVLIVVDSIGLTFRLRKQLNERFPDTPKRGAVAYGLMRTLQMRRLRLPKPQVKRGERP
;
A
#
# COMPACT_ATOMS: atom_id res chain seq x y z
N MET A 1 22.40 6.86 -61.74
CA MET A 1 23.42 7.92 -61.69
C MET A 1 22.72 9.26 -61.74
N PHE A 2 22.81 10.13 -60.73
CA PHE A 2 23.03 11.58 -60.85
C PHE A 2 23.18 12.17 -59.43
N ARG A 3 24.08 13.16 -59.34
CA ARG A 3 24.89 13.55 -58.18
C ARG A 3 24.16 14.48 -57.19
N SER A 4 24.63 14.41 -55.95
CA SER A 4 24.44 15.34 -54.85
C SER A 4 24.95 16.77 -55.15
N ARG A 5 24.29 17.77 -54.55
CA ARG A 5 24.92 19.05 -54.15
C ARG A 5 24.58 19.36 -52.70
N SER A 6 25.60 19.20 -51.87
CA SER A 6 25.88 19.87 -50.59
C SER A 6 25.66 21.39 -50.69
N LYS A 7 24.93 22.03 -49.76
CA LYS A 7 25.38 22.59 -48.47
C LYS A 7 25.63 24.11 -48.57
N GLU A 8 24.70 24.88 -48.02
CA GLU A 8 24.78 26.22 -47.42
C GLU A 8 23.31 26.57 -47.13
N GLU A 9 22.83 26.89 -45.94
CA GLU A 9 23.40 27.69 -44.86
C GLU A 9 22.66 27.33 -43.55
N LYS A 10 23.41 26.98 -42.50
CA LYS A 10 22.89 26.79 -41.13
C LYS A 10 23.22 28.06 -40.34
N ALA A 11 22.20 28.81 -39.91
CA ALA A 11 22.22 29.66 -38.72
C ALA A 11 20.79 30.12 -38.36
N PRO A 12 20.48 30.50 -37.11
CA PRO A 12 20.76 29.79 -35.86
C PRO A 12 19.47 29.43 -35.11
N THR A 13 19.58 28.41 -34.27
CA THR A 13 18.56 27.94 -33.34
C THR A 13 18.31 28.99 -32.25
N ASN A 14 17.24 29.78 -32.37
CA ASN A 14 16.75 30.59 -31.25
C ASN A 14 16.14 29.68 -30.19
N LYS A 15 16.87 29.52 -29.08
CA LYS A 15 16.34 29.01 -27.81
C LYS A 15 15.22 29.94 -27.35
N VAL A 16 13.97 29.51 -27.42
CA VAL A 16 12.87 30.19 -26.75
C VAL A 16 12.93 29.80 -25.27
N THR A 17 13.64 30.60 -24.49
CA THR A 17 13.55 30.60 -23.04
C THR A 17 12.13 30.97 -22.63
N ALA A 18 11.48 30.04 -21.93
CA ALA A 18 10.22 30.28 -21.23
C ALA A 18 10.51 31.18 -20.02
N ASP A 19 10.55 32.49 -20.24
CA ASP A 19 10.62 33.48 -19.17
C ASP A 19 9.25 34.15 -19.05
N LEU A 20 8.43 33.62 -18.15
CA LEU A 20 7.15 34.19 -17.74
C LEU A 20 7.42 35.30 -16.73
N SER A 21 7.72 36.50 -17.21
CA SER A 21 7.73 37.69 -16.36
C SER A 21 6.29 38.06 -15.95
N LYS A 22 5.98 37.79 -14.68
CA LYS A 22 4.90 38.42 -13.93
C LYS A 22 5.22 39.92 -13.80
N THR A 23 4.67 40.75 -14.69
CA THR A 23 4.63 42.20 -14.49
C THR A 23 3.18 42.68 -14.67
N PRO A 24 2.62 43.48 -13.73
CA PRO A 24 1.31 44.11 -13.91
C PRO A 24 1.32 45.01 -15.14
N ARG A 25 0.31 44.91 -15.99
CA ARG A 25 0.25 45.60 -17.29
C ARG A 25 -0.46 46.94 -17.14
N ASP A 26 0.22 48.01 -17.54
CA ASP A 26 -0.28 49.38 -17.50
C ASP A 26 -1.44 49.58 -18.52
N PRO A 27 -2.60 50.16 -18.14
CA PRO A 27 -3.80 50.20 -18.99
C PRO A 27 -3.67 51.02 -20.28
N GLN A 28 -2.71 51.95 -20.34
CA GLN A 28 -2.62 52.97 -21.40
C GLN A 28 -1.53 52.71 -22.46
N ALA A 29 -0.84 51.57 -22.42
CA ALA A 29 0.21 51.26 -23.40
C ALA A 29 -0.37 50.99 -24.81
N PRO A 30 0.12 51.63 -25.88
CA PRO A 30 -0.34 51.36 -27.25
C PRO A 30 -0.11 49.89 -27.60
N LYS A 31 -1.09 49.24 -28.24
CA LYS A 31 -1.05 47.80 -28.63
C LYS A 31 0.03 47.55 -29.69
N GLY A 32 1.30 47.56 -29.28
CA GLY A 32 2.48 47.38 -30.12
C GLY A 32 2.78 45.93 -30.49
N ARG A 33 1.79 45.03 -30.43
CA ARG A 33 1.91 43.67 -30.98
C ARG A 33 0.66 43.34 -31.79
N PRO A 34 0.82 42.80 -33.01
CA PRO A 34 -0.30 42.21 -33.75
C PRO A 34 -1.05 41.24 -32.83
N THR A 35 -2.36 41.43 -32.69
CA THR A 35 -3.19 40.44 -32.01
C THR A 35 -3.00 39.10 -32.74
N PRO A 36 -2.64 38.02 -32.02
CA PRO A 36 -2.41 36.73 -32.66
C PRO A 36 -3.63 36.34 -33.47
N LYS A 37 -3.39 35.85 -34.69
CA LYS A 37 -4.43 35.46 -35.63
C LYS A 37 -5.35 34.45 -34.93
N ARG A 38 -6.66 34.51 -35.21
CA ARG A 38 -7.70 33.69 -34.53
C ARG A 38 -7.35 32.20 -34.50
N SER A 39 -6.71 31.70 -35.55
CA SER A 39 -6.20 30.33 -35.67
C SER A 39 -5.18 29.96 -34.58
N ASP A 40 -4.26 30.88 -34.30
CA ASP A 40 -3.13 30.66 -33.41
C ASP A 40 -3.58 30.79 -31.96
N ALA A 41 -4.47 31.74 -31.68
CA ALA A 41 -5.13 31.87 -30.39
C ALA A 41 -6.02 30.65 -30.05
N GLN A 42 -6.76 30.11 -31.04
CA GLN A 42 -7.57 28.90 -30.85
C GLN A 42 -6.71 27.66 -30.66
N THR A 43 -5.59 27.55 -31.38
CA THR A 43 -4.63 26.44 -31.24
C THR A 43 -3.93 26.49 -29.88
N GLN A 44 -3.50 27.67 -29.44
CA GLN A 44 -2.93 27.86 -28.10
C GLN A 44 -3.94 27.56 -27.00
N ARG A 45 -5.20 27.97 -27.15
CA ARG A 45 -6.27 27.66 -26.19
C ARG A 45 -6.59 26.16 -26.15
N ARG A 46 -6.59 25.49 -27.32
CA ARG A 46 -6.74 24.03 -27.40
C ARG A 46 -5.57 23.32 -26.72
N ARG A 47 -4.33 23.71 -27.01
CA ARG A 47 -3.10 23.18 -26.38
C ARG A 47 -3.06 23.41 -24.87
N ALA A 48 -3.54 24.56 -24.40
CA ALA A 48 -3.63 24.89 -22.99
C ALA A 48 -4.75 24.10 -22.27
N SER A 49 -5.85 23.80 -22.96
CA SER A 49 -6.94 22.95 -22.40
C SER A 49 -6.66 21.46 -22.52
N SER A 50 -5.85 21.04 -23.50
CA SER A 50 -5.43 19.66 -23.74
C SER A 50 -4.20 19.33 -22.90
N GLY A 51 -4.28 19.55 -21.59
CA GLY A 51 -3.34 18.94 -20.64
C GLY A 51 -3.39 17.40 -20.66
N ALA A 52 -4.33 16.82 -21.40
CA ALA A 52 -4.39 15.40 -21.72
C ALA A 52 -3.41 15.04 -22.85
N PRO A 53 -2.63 13.96 -22.72
CA PRO A 53 -1.70 13.52 -23.77
C PRO A 53 -2.45 13.26 -25.07
N THR A 54 -2.05 13.91 -26.15
CA THR A 54 -2.62 13.79 -27.50
C THR A 54 -2.46 12.39 -28.10
N ASP A 55 -1.55 11.57 -27.57
CA ASP A 55 -1.32 10.21 -28.00
C ASP A 55 -1.83 9.20 -26.95
N ARG A 56 -2.78 8.35 -27.36
CA ARG A 56 -3.36 7.29 -26.52
C ARG A 56 -2.27 6.33 -26.03
N LYS A 57 -1.20 6.12 -26.81
CA LYS A 57 -0.06 5.27 -26.41
C LYS A 57 0.76 5.92 -25.30
N GLU A 58 1.02 7.22 -25.39
CA GLU A 58 1.72 7.96 -24.32
C GLU A 58 0.87 8.09 -23.05
N ALA A 59 -0.44 8.31 -23.19
CA ALA A 59 -1.36 8.32 -22.06
C ALA A 59 -1.39 6.96 -21.33
N MET A 60 -1.44 5.85 -22.08
CA MET A 60 -1.36 4.52 -21.47
C MET A 60 0.01 4.24 -20.85
N LYS A 61 1.10 4.68 -21.46
CA LYS A 61 2.45 4.53 -20.88
C LYS A 61 2.57 5.31 -19.57
N ARG A 62 2.12 6.57 -19.52
CA ARG A 62 2.08 7.38 -18.30
C ARG A 62 1.18 6.79 -17.22
N GLN A 63 0.01 6.26 -17.58
CA GLN A 63 -0.85 5.57 -16.62
C GLN A 63 -0.21 4.28 -16.07
N ARG A 64 0.51 3.52 -16.92
CA ARG A 64 1.22 2.32 -16.48
C ARG A 64 2.38 2.67 -15.55
N GLU A 65 3.13 3.71 -15.87
CA GLU A 65 4.21 4.22 -15.02
C GLU A 65 3.68 4.78 -13.70
N ALA A 66 2.60 5.56 -13.72
CA ALA A 66 1.92 6.02 -12.50
C ALA A 66 1.45 4.85 -11.63
N ARG A 67 0.81 3.83 -12.21
CA ARG A 67 0.43 2.61 -11.49
C ARG A 67 1.64 1.87 -10.92
N ARG A 68 2.76 1.79 -11.63
CA ARG A 68 4.00 1.16 -11.11
C ARG A 68 4.55 1.93 -9.93
N VAL A 69 4.58 3.26 -10.01
CA VAL A 69 5.03 4.14 -8.91
C VAL A 69 4.10 4.02 -7.70
N ASP A 70 2.79 4.00 -7.91
CA ASP A 70 1.81 3.83 -6.82
C ASP A 70 1.91 2.46 -6.17
N MET A 71 2.13 1.40 -6.95
CA MET A 71 2.35 0.04 -6.42
C MET A 71 3.69 -0.06 -5.69
N ALA A 72 4.75 0.60 -6.16
CA ALA A 72 6.04 0.66 -5.47
C ALA A 72 5.90 1.40 -4.14
N LYS A 73 5.24 2.57 -4.12
CA LYS A 73 4.94 3.33 -2.90
C LYS A 73 4.07 2.53 -1.93
N GLN A 74 3.09 1.77 -2.41
CA GLN A 74 2.29 0.89 -1.55
C GLN A 74 3.15 -0.24 -0.96
N ARG A 75 4.05 -0.85 -1.73
CA ARG A 75 4.97 -1.88 -1.22
C ARG A 75 5.93 -1.31 -0.19
N GLU A 76 6.48 -0.14 -0.45
CA GLU A 76 7.35 0.58 0.48
C GLU A 76 6.60 0.98 1.75
N ALA A 77 5.36 1.46 1.63
CA ALA A 77 4.49 1.77 2.77
C ALA A 77 4.12 0.55 3.62
N LEU A 78 3.88 -0.59 2.99
CA LEU A 78 3.65 -1.86 3.69
C LEU A 78 4.93 -2.37 4.36
N ALA A 79 6.10 -2.08 3.79
CA ALA A 79 7.40 -2.45 4.33
C ALA A 79 7.87 -1.53 5.47
N SER A 80 7.64 -0.22 5.35
CA SER A 80 8.00 0.80 6.35
C SER A 80 6.96 0.89 7.47
N GLY A 81 5.70 0.53 7.19
CA GLY A 81 4.60 0.62 8.14
C GLY A 81 4.08 2.05 8.36
N ASP A 82 4.46 3.01 7.52
CA ASP A 82 4.06 4.41 7.63
C ASP A 82 2.53 4.59 7.43
N GLU A 83 1.82 5.01 8.48
CA GLU A 83 0.35 5.08 8.52
C GLU A 83 -0.28 5.91 7.40
N ARG A 84 0.46 6.89 6.86
CA ARG A 84 0.01 7.80 5.79
C ARG A 84 -0.26 7.07 4.48
N TYR A 85 0.49 6.01 4.18
CA TYR A 85 0.45 5.33 2.89
C TYR A 85 -0.17 3.92 2.95
N LEU A 86 -0.66 3.48 4.11
CA LEU A 86 -1.39 2.21 4.21
C LEU A 86 -2.74 2.25 3.46
N PRO A 87 -3.26 1.08 3.02
CA PRO A 87 -4.61 0.98 2.50
C PRO A 87 -5.66 1.50 3.50
N ALA A 88 -6.76 2.05 3.02
CA ALA A 88 -7.85 2.54 3.88
C ALA A 88 -8.39 1.47 4.85
N ARG A 89 -8.22 0.18 4.52
CA ARG A 89 -8.57 -0.96 5.37
C ARG A 89 -7.64 -1.12 6.59
N ASP A 90 -6.41 -0.65 6.56
CA ASP A 90 -5.46 -0.85 7.68
C ASP A 90 -5.10 0.45 8.41
N LYS A 91 -5.70 1.56 7.96
CA LYS A 91 -5.53 2.90 8.51
C LYS A 91 -6.33 3.10 9.81
N GLY A 92 -5.77 3.91 10.70
CA GLY A 92 -6.43 4.41 11.90
C GLY A 92 -5.79 3.95 13.22
N PRO A 93 -5.92 4.76 14.29
CA PRO A 93 -5.25 4.51 15.58
C PRO A 93 -5.69 3.20 16.22
N VAL A 94 -6.98 2.85 16.09
CA VAL A 94 -7.55 1.57 16.57
C VAL A 94 -6.91 0.37 15.87
N ARG A 95 -6.75 0.42 14.54
CA ARG A 95 -6.17 -0.69 13.78
C ARG A 95 -4.66 -0.82 14.00
N ARG A 96 -3.94 0.29 14.15
CA ARG A 96 -2.52 0.26 14.56
C ARG A 96 -2.33 -0.38 15.93
N PHE A 97 -3.16 -0.01 16.91
CA PHE A 97 -3.13 -0.63 18.22
C PHE A 97 -3.39 -2.14 18.16
N VAL A 98 -4.43 -2.56 17.42
CA VAL A 98 -4.71 -3.99 17.20
C VAL A 98 -3.52 -4.71 16.57
N ARG A 99 -2.87 -4.12 15.55
CA ARG A 99 -1.67 -4.70 14.91
C ARG A 99 -0.55 -4.89 15.93
N ASN A 100 -0.20 -3.83 16.68
CA ASN A 100 0.87 -3.88 17.67
C ASN A 100 0.56 -4.85 18.82
N PHE A 101 -0.70 -4.91 19.25
CA PHE A 101 -1.13 -5.80 20.32
C PHE A 101 -1.15 -7.28 19.91
N VAL A 102 -1.48 -7.58 18.66
CA VAL A 102 -1.43 -8.94 18.13
C VAL A 102 0.02 -9.35 17.83
N ASP A 103 0.82 -8.43 17.28
CA ASP A 103 2.19 -8.72 16.83
C ASP A 103 3.21 -8.77 17.99
N SER A 104 2.90 -8.18 19.16
CA SER A 104 3.72 -8.26 20.38
C SER A 104 3.56 -9.59 21.13
N ARG A 105 2.51 -10.36 20.85
CA ARG A 105 2.25 -11.64 21.52
C ARG A 105 2.81 -12.85 20.79
N PHE A 106 3.06 -13.91 21.55
CA PHE A 106 3.24 -15.24 21.00
C PHE A 106 1.89 -15.76 20.52
N CYS A 107 1.74 -15.90 19.20
CA CYS A 107 0.57 -16.55 18.60
C CYS A 107 0.82 -18.07 18.61
N ILE A 108 -0.07 -18.81 19.27
CA ILE A 108 -0.01 -20.28 19.30
C ILE A 108 -0.13 -20.87 17.89
N ALA A 109 -0.80 -20.17 16.98
CA ALA A 109 -0.91 -20.51 15.55
C ALA A 109 0.45 -20.68 14.83
N GLU A 110 1.54 -20.07 15.28
CA GLU A 110 2.87 -20.32 14.70
C GLU A 110 3.46 -21.66 15.14
N TYR A 111 3.17 -22.09 16.37
CA TYR A 111 3.57 -23.40 16.89
C TYR A 111 2.62 -24.52 16.42
N PHE A 112 1.41 -24.16 15.98
CA PHE A 112 0.48 -25.11 15.39
C PHE A 112 1.07 -25.84 14.18
N LEU A 113 1.75 -25.14 13.27
CA LEU A 113 2.32 -25.76 12.06
C LEU A 113 3.34 -26.88 12.40
N PRO A 114 4.41 -26.65 13.19
CA PRO A 114 5.33 -27.73 13.56
C PRO A 114 4.66 -28.81 14.43
N LEU A 115 3.73 -28.42 15.32
CA LEU A 115 3.02 -29.39 16.17
C LEU A 115 2.10 -30.29 15.35
N ALA A 116 1.42 -29.76 14.34
CA ALA A 116 0.60 -30.51 13.41
C ALA A 116 1.43 -31.51 12.59
N VAL A 117 2.65 -31.14 12.18
CA VAL A 117 3.57 -32.07 11.51
C VAL A 117 3.95 -33.23 12.44
N ILE A 118 4.27 -32.95 13.70
CA ILE A 118 4.56 -34.00 14.69
C ILE A 118 3.37 -34.94 14.84
N ILE A 119 2.16 -34.40 15.09
CA ILE A 119 0.93 -35.19 15.25
C ILE A 119 0.65 -36.03 13.99
N LEU A 120 0.89 -35.48 12.79
CA LEU A 120 0.72 -36.21 11.54
C LEU A 120 1.70 -37.38 11.43
N ILE A 121 2.97 -37.19 11.79
CA ILE A 121 3.97 -38.28 11.80
C ILE A 121 3.54 -39.39 12.77
N LEU A 122 3.11 -39.04 13.99
CA LEU A 122 2.59 -40.02 14.95
C LEU A 122 1.33 -40.72 14.40
N SER A 123 0.47 -40.02 13.68
CA SER A 123 -0.76 -40.59 13.09
C SER A 123 -0.48 -41.59 11.96
N VAL A 124 0.63 -41.48 11.24
CA VAL A 124 1.02 -42.42 10.17
C VAL A 124 1.45 -43.78 10.75
N ILE A 125 1.90 -43.80 12.01
CA ILE A 125 2.27 -45.03 12.70
C ILE A 125 0.98 -45.82 13.01
N GLN A 126 0.81 -46.98 12.38
CA GLN A 126 -0.37 -47.85 12.51
C GLN A 126 -0.37 -48.67 13.81
N VAL A 127 -0.09 -48.01 14.94
CA VAL A 127 -0.13 -48.61 16.28
C VAL A 127 -1.31 -47.99 17.02
N GLN A 128 -2.26 -48.83 17.46
CA GLN A 128 -3.52 -48.39 18.08
C GLN A 128 -3.31 -47.41 19.25
N GLY A 129 -2.31 -47.66 20.10
CA GLY A 129 -1.99 -46.77 21.23
C GLY A 129 -1.52 -45.38 20.78
N ILE A 130 -0.69 -45.32 19.72
CA ILE A 130 -0.13 -44.07 19.20
C ILE A 130 -1.20 -43.26 18.46
N GLN A 131 -2.13 -43.92 17.75
CA GLN A 131 -3.25 -43.24 17.09
C GLN A 131 -4.20 -42.58 18.10
N ASN A 132 -4.54 -43.27 19.19
CA ASN A 132 -5.38 -42.68 20.25
C ASN A 132 -4.71 -41.46 20.89
N ILE A 133 -3.40 -41.55 21.14
CA ILE A 133 -2.61 -40.41 21.67
C ILE A 133 -2.60 -39.26 20.66
N SER A 134 -2.41 -39.55 19.37
CA SER A 134 -2.41 -38.53 18.30
C SER A 134 -3.77 -37.83 18.19
N LEU A 135 -4.87 -38.56 18.32
CA LEU A 135 -6.23 -38.01 18.30
C LEU A 135 -6.49 -37.11 19.52
N LEU A 136 -6.08 -37.54 20.72
CA LEU A 136 -6.16 -36.71 21.92
C LEU A 136 -5.29 -35.46 21.83
N LEU A 137 -4.08 -35.57 21.28
CA LEU A 137 -3.21 -34.43 21.00
C LEU A 137 -3.87 -33.46 20.03
N TRP A 138 -4.46 -33.95 18.95
CA TRP A 138 -5.14 -33.13 17.97
C TRP A 138 -6.31 -32.35 18.59
N LEU A 139 -7.14 -33.03 19.39
CA LEU A 139 -8.22 -32.39 20.14
C LEU A 139 -7.68 -31.36 21.14
N GLY A 140 -6.62 -31.69 21.88
CA GLY A 140 -5.99 -30.77 22.83
C GLY A 140 -5.47 -29.49 22.17
N VAL A 141 -4.83 -29.62 21.00
CA VAL A 141 -4.34 -28.48 20.22
C VAL A 141 -5.48 -27.58 19.76
N ILE A 142 -6.59 -28.15 19.30
CA ILE A 142 -7.75 -27.38 18.88
C ILE A 142 -8.37 -26.62 20.06
N VAL A 143 -8.57 -27.29 21.20
CA VAL A 143 -9.08 -26.64 22.40
C VAL A 143 -8.17 -25.48 22.80
N LEU A 144 -6.85 -25.69 22.77
CA LEU A 144 -5.86 -24.67 23.13
C LEU A 144 -5.90 -23.46 22.17
N ILE A 145 -6.08 -23.68 20.87
CA ILE A 145 -6.27 -22.61 19.86
C ILE A 145 -7.58 -21.85 20.10
N VAL A 146 -8.67 -22.55 20.42
CA VAL A 146 -9.97 -21.94 20.70
C VAL A 146 -9.87 -21.05 21.94
N VAL A 147 -9.27 -21.56 23.02
CA VAL A 147 -9.07 -20.80 24.27
C VAL A 147 -8.19 -19.58 24.04
N ASP A 148 -7.10 -19.69 23.29
CA ASP A 148 -6.24 -18.54 22.96
C ASP A 148 -6.96 -17.49 22.09
N SER A 149 -7.75 -17.93 21.11
CA SER A 149 -8.54 -17.04 20.25
C SER A 149 -9.59 -16.26 21.04
N ILE A 150 -10.26 -16.95 21.98
CA ILE A 150 -11.23 -16.35 22.89
C ILE A 150 -10.53 -15.37 23.85
N GLY A 151 -9.43 -15.79 24.48
CA GLY A 151 -8.66 -14.96 25.40
C GLY A 151 -8.08 -13.71 24.74
N LEU A 152 -7.60 -13.82 23.49
CA LEU A 152 -7.20 -12.68 22.67
C LEU A 152 -8.34 -11.71 22.47
N THR A 153 -9.52 -12.21 22.08
CA THR A 153 -10.71 -11.41 21.81
C THR A 153 -11.13 -10.61 23.05
N PHE A 154 -11.22 -11.26 24.21
CA PHE A 154 -11.59 -10.61 25.47
C PHE A 154 -10.57 -9.55 25.89
N ARG A 155 -9.28 -9.87 25.88
CA ARG A 155 -8.22 -8.91 26.24
C ARG A 155 -8.17 -7.73 25.27
N LEU A 156 -8.29 -7.99 23.96
CA LEU A 156 -8.29 -6.94 22.94
C LEU A 156 -9.50 -6.02 23.13
N ARG A 157 -10.69 -6.59 23.36
CA ARG A 157 -11.90 -5.80 23.61
C ARG A 157 -11.80 -4.95 24.87
N LYS A 158 -11.22 -5.48 25.96
CA LYS A 158 -10.97 -4.73 27.19
C LYS A 158 -10.03 -3.54 26.96
N GLN A 159 -8.88 -3.76 26.33
CA GLN A 159 -7.90 -2.70 26.08
C GLN A 159 -8.39 -1.66 25.06
N LEU A 160 -9.15 -2.08 24.05
CA LEU A 160 -9.78 -1.15 23.12
C LEU A 160 -10.81 -0.26 23.82
N ASN A 161 -11.54 -0.79 24.81
CA ASN A 161 -12.47 0.01 25.59
C ASN A 161 -11.78 1.00 26.54
N GLU A 162 -10.64 0.61 27.13
CA GLU A 162 -9.86 1.47 28.03
C GLU A 162 -9.13 2.60 27.27
N ARG A 163 -8.52 2.31 26.11
CA ARG A 163 -7.69 3.27 25.35
C ARG A 163 -8.49 4.10 24.34
N PHE A 164 -9.58 3.54 23.80
CA PHE A 164 -10.38 4.14 22.73
C PHE A 164 -11.88 4.10 23.06
N PRO A 165 -12.35 4.91 24.03
CA PRO A 165 -13.76 5.00 24.36
C PRO A 165 -14.59 5.58 23.20
N ASP A 166 -14.09 6.63 22.54
CA ASP A 166 -14.88 7.48 21.62
C ASP A 166 -14.70 7.17 20.11
N THR A 167 -13.95 6.13 19.76
CA THR A 167 -13.64 5.80 18.35
C THR A 167 -14.46 4.59 17.88
N PRO A 168 -14.97 4.56 16.62
CA PRO A 168 -15.73 3.42 16.12
C PRO A 168 -14.88 2.15 16.07
N LYS A 169 -15.26 1.16 16.88
CA LYS A 169 -14.55 -0.13 17.06
C LYS A 169 -14.99 -1.21 16.07
N ARG A 170 -15.86 -0.87 15.10
CA ARG A 170 -16.50 -1.83 14.18
C ARG A 170 -15.44 -2.65 13.44
N GLY A 171 -15.47 -3.96 13.67
CA GLY A 171 -14.58 -4.93 13.01
C GLY A 171 -13.13 -4.94 13.47
N ALA A 172 -12.74 -4.16 14.49
CA ALA A 172 -11.37 -4.13 15.01
C ALA A 172 -10.95 -5.49 15.61
N VAL A 173 -11.86 -6.13 16.33
CA VAL A 173 -11.65 -7.47 16.92
C VAL A 173 -11.55 -8.55 15.85
N ALA A 174 -12.49 -8.56 14.88
CA ALA A 174 -12.46 -9.49 13.76
C ALA A 174 -11.21 -9.32 12.89
N TYR A 175 -10.74 -8.08 12.71
CA TYR A 175 -9.47 -7.78 12.04
C TYR A 175 -8.27 -8.33 12.82
N GLY A 176 -8.26 -8.20 14.15
CA GLY A 176 -7.23 -8.78 15.02
C GLY A 176 -7.19 -10.32 14.94
N LEU A 177 -8.36 -10.97 14.92
CA LEU A 177 -8.49 -12.42 14.75
C LEU A 177 -8.00 -12.89 13.37
N MET A 178 -8.38 -12.20 12.29
CA MET A 178 -7.87 -12.55 10.96
C MET A 178 -6.36 -12.40 10.85
N ARG A 179 -5.76 -11.46 11.61
CA ARG A 179 -4.32 -11.27 11.65
C ARG A 179 -3.60 -12.41 12.39
N THR A 180 -4.21 -13.07 13.39
CA THR A 180 -3.55 -14.19 14.08
C THR A 180 -3.39 -15.43 13.22
N LEU A 181 -4.29 -15.63 12.25
CA LEU A 181 -4.25 -16.75 11.31
C LEU A 181 -3.08 -16.65 10.32
N GLN A 182 -2.61 -15.44 10.01
CA GLN A 182 -1.49 -15.25 9.09
C GLN A 182 -0.16 -15.42 9.83
N MET A 183 0.81 -16.14 9.26
CA MET A 183 2.16 -16.26 9.83
C MET A 183 2.89 -14.91 9.87
N ARG A 184 3.53 -14.54 11.00
CA ARG A 184 4.13 -13.22 11.23
C ARG A 184 5.14 -12.77 10.17
N ARG A 185 5.86 -13.71 9.55
CA ARG A 185 6.81 -13.40 8.46
C ARG A 185 6.14 -12.99 7.15
N LEU A 186 4.91 -13.44 6.92
CA LEU A 186 4.12 -13.13 5.72
C LEU A 186 3.10 -12.01 5.96
N ARG A 187 3.00 -11.49 7.19
CA ARG A 187 2.13 -10.34 7.50
C ARG A 187 2.67 -9.07 6.88
N LEU A 188 1.94 -8.54 5.92
CA LEU A 188 2.04 -7.15 5.45
C LEU A 188 0.95 -6.36 6.19
N PRO A 189 1.18 -5.20 6.83
CA PRO A 189 2.45 -4.47 7.05
C PRO A 189 3.36 -5.18 8.06
N LYS A 190 4.68 -5.01 7.90
CA LYS A 190 5.67 -5.62 8.80
C LYS A 190 5.41 -5.23 10.26
N PRO A 191 5.55 -6.18 11.21
CA PRO A 191 5.37 -5.90 12.63
C PRO A 191 6.38 -4.85 13.10
N GLN A 192 5.88 -3.73 13.65
CA GLN A 192 6.72 -2.63 14.14
C GLN A 192 7.30 -2.89 15.54
N VAL A 193 6.72 -3.86 16.27
CA VAL A 193 7.02 -4.11 17.69
C VAL A 193 7.69 -5.48 17.86
N LYS A 194 8.71 -5.57 18.72
CA LYS A 194 9.39 -6.83 19.04
C LYS A 194 8.48 -7.69 19.93
N ARG A 195 8.72 -9.01 19.98
CA ARG A 195 7.93 -9.90 20.84
C ARG A 195 8.14 -9.49 22.30
N GLY A 196 7.06 -9.38 23.07
CA GLY A 196 7.10 -9.03 24.49
C GLY A 196 7.09 -7.54 24.82
N GLU A 197 7.20 -6.64 23.84
CA GLU A 197 6.98 -5.21 24.08
C GLU A 197 5.49 -4.94 24.28
N ARG A 198 5.13 -4.42 25.46
CA ARG A 198 3.76 -3.99 25.75
C ARG A 198 3.49 -2.65 25.05
N PRO A 199 2.43 -2.52 24.24
CA PRO A 199 2.06 -1.26 23.58
C PRO A 199 1.39 -0.24 24.52
#